data_AF-A0A1H9WNQ5-F1
#
_entry.id   AF-A0A1H9WNQ5-F1
#
_cell.length_a   1.000
_cell.length_b   1.000
_cell.length_c   1.000
_cell.angle_alpha   90.00
_cell.angle_beta   90.00
_cell.angle_gamma   90.00
#
_symmetry.space_group_name_H-M   'P 1'
#
loop_
_entity.id
_entity.type
_entity.pdbx_description
1 polymer ?
#
loop_
_entity_poly.entity_id
_entity_poly.type
_entity_poly.pdbx_seq_one_letter_code
_entity_poly.pdbx_strand_id
1 'polypeptide(L)'
;MVSYQILEQLQSLVKQLKEKEEGTKDEINKIEGIIKSLKEEPLNENFSGTIQEIDAFIETAKESKETNELIKYHKLNLSRWTEELSLLIDGGGKVTFDYEQRKGREI
;
A
#
# COMPACT_ATOMS: atom_id res chain seq x y z
N MET A 1 0.66 -13.34 -11.07
CA MET A 1 1.96 -12.71 -11.34
C MET A 1 1.83 -11.20 -11.54
N VAL A 2 0.61 -10.69 -11.77
CA VAL A 2 0.27 -9.26 -11.96
C VAL A 2 0.31 -8.45 -10.65
N SER A 3 -0.07 -9.06 -9.52
CA SER A 3 -0.16 -8.43 -8.20
C SER A 3 1.15 -7.80 -7.68
N TYR A 4 2.29 -8.45 -7.90
CA TYR A 4 3.57 -8.05 -7.30
C TYR A 4 4.11 -6.73 -7.85
N GLN A 5 4.12 -6.57 -9.18
CA GLN A 5 4.60 -5.33 -9.82
C GLN A 5 3.72 -4.13 -9.45
N ILE A 6 2.41 -4.35 -9.27
CA ILE A 6 1.47 -3.32 -8.85
C ILE A 6 1.75 -2.89 -7.40
N LEU A 7 2.07 -3.84 -6.52
CA LEU A 7 2.45 -3.55 -5.14
C LEU A 7 3.78 -2.79 -5.04
N GLU A 8 4.79 -3.16 -5.82
CA GLU A 8 6.07 -2.43 -5.89
C GLU A 8 5.86 -0.99 -6.38
N GLN A 9 4.99 -0.80 -7.38
CA GLN A 9 4.64 0.53 -7.87
C GLN A 9 3.93 1.35 -6.79
N LEU A 10 2.97 0.75 -6.08
CA LEU A 10 2.30 1.40 -4.96
C LEU A 10 3.31 1.82 -3.88
N GLN A 11 4.17 0.89 -3.46
CA GLN A 11 5.19 1.14 -2.45
C GLN A 11 6.11 2.28 -2.86
N SER A 12 6.59 2.28 -4.11
CA SER A 12 7.45 3.33 -4.63
C SER A 12 6.77 4.70 -4.61
N LEU A 13 5.49 4.79 -5.01
CA LEU A 13 4.77 6.06 -5.01
C LEU A 13 4.52 6.58 -3.59
N VAL A 14 4.08 5.71 -2.67
CA VAL A 14 3.87 6.07 -1.25
C VAL A 14 5.19 6.52 -0.61
N LYS A 15 6.30 5.84 -0.92
CA LYS A 15 7.64 6.23 -0.46
C LYS A 15 8.06 7.59 -1.02
N GLN A 16 7.78 7.88 -2.29
CA GLN A 16 8.07 9.19 -2.89
C GLN A 16 7.30 10.31 -2.22
N LEU A 17 6.00 10.13 -1.92
CA LEU A 17 5.22 11.12 -1.17
C LEU A 17 5.85 11.40 0.20
N LYS A 18 6.30 10.34 0.88
CA LYS A 18 6.98 10.46 2.18
C LYS A 18 8.29 11.23 2.11
N GLU A 19 9.13 10.92 1.11
CA GLU A 19 10.48 11.47 1.00
C GLU A 19 10.49 12.91 0.52
N LYS A 20 9.60 13.25 -0.43
CA LYS A 20 9.50 14.62 -0.93
C LYS A 20 8.66 15.52 -0.03
N GLU A 21 7.80 14.94 0.81
CA GLU A 21 6.80 15.67 1.62
C GLU A 21 5.84 16.54 0.78
N GLU A 22 5.64 16.13 -0.47
CA GLU A 22 4.77 16.76 -1.46
C GLU A 22 4.18 15.70 -2.37
N GLY A 23 3.06 16.03 -3.01
CA GLY A 23 2.37 15.13 -3.94
C GLY A 23 1.67 15.90 -5.03
N THR A 24 1.96 15.52 -6.27
CA THR A 24 1.25 16.04 -7.44
C THR A 24 -0.08 15.35 -7.61
N LYS A 25 -1.05 16.03 -8.24
CA LYS A 25 -2.35 15.42 -8.60
C LYS A 25 -2.17 14.14 -9.43
N ASP A 26 -1.16 14.09 -10.29
CA ASP A 26 -0.87 12.92 -11.10
C ASP A 26 -0.37 11.74 -10.25
N GLU A 27 0.47 11.98 -9.24
CA GLU A 27 0.90 10.94 -8.29
C GLU A 27 -0.30 10.43 -7.47
N ILE A 28 -1.15 11.32 -6.96
CA ILE A 28 -2.36 10.95 -6.20
C ILE A 28 -3.31 10.11 -7.07
N ASN A 29 -3.59 10.53 -8.30
CA ASN A 29 -4.44 9.79 -9.23
C ASN A 29 -3.85 8.42 -9.62
N LYS A 30 -2.52 8.32 -9.77
CA LYS A 30 -1.85 7.03 -10.03
C LYS A 30 -2.02 6.06 -8.88
N ILE A 31 -1.86 6.53 -7.64
CA ILE A 31 -2.06 5.71 -6.45
C ILE A 31 -3.51 5.22 -6.38
N GLU A 32 -4.49 6.10 -6.61
CA GLU A 32 -5.92 5.75 -6.65
C GLU A 32 -6.19 4.63 -7.68
N GLY A 33 -5.62 4.74 -8.88
CA GLY A 33 -5.75 3.72 -9.92
C GLY A 33 -5.19 2.36 -9.50
N ILE A 34 -4.02 2.36 -8.86
CA ILE A 34 -3.38 1.14 -8.36
C ILE A 34 -4.24 0.48 -7.27
N ILE A 35 -4.75 1.26 -6.31
CA ILE A 35 -5.59 0.76 -5.23
C ILE A 35 -6.87 0.12 -5.77
N LYS A 36 -7.50 0.73 -6.78
CA LYS A 36 -8.68 0.16 -7.44
C LYS A 36 -8.38 -1.21 -8.03
N SER A 37 -7.27 -1.37 -8.73
CA SER A 37 -6.84 -2.68 -9.24
C SER A 37 -6.56 -3.69 -8.13
N LEU A 38 -5.93 -3.25 -7.03
CA LEU A 38 -5.63 -4.12 -5.88
C LEU A 38 -6.88 -4.58 -5.13
N LYS A 39 -7.94 -3.76 -5.07
CA LYS A 39 -9.23 -4.13 -4.45
C LYS A 39 -9.98 -5.23 -5.21
N GLU A 40 -9.70 -5.40 -6.50
CA GLU A 40 -10.29 -6.47 -7.32
C GLU A 40 -9.54 -7.81 -7.18
N GLU A 41 -8.37 -7.81 -6.53
CA GLU A 41 -7.58 -9.01 -6.31
C GLU A 41 -7.83 -9.65 -4.93
N PRO A 42 -7.71 -10.98 -4.79
CA PRO A 42 -7.78 -11.66 -3.50
C PRO A 42 -6.50 -11.41 -2.69
N LEU A 43 -6.44 -10.23 -2.06
CA LEU A 43 -5.36 -9.86 -1.15
C LEU A 43 -5.55 -10.50 0.24
N ASN A 44 -4.46 -10.67 0.96
CA ASN A 44 -4.46 -11.16 2.33
C ASN A 44 -5.22 -10.16 3.24
N GLU A 45 -6.14 -10.66 4.07
CA GLU A 45 -6.92 -9.85 5.01
C GLU A 45 -6.05 -9.01 5.95
N ASN A 46 -4.85 -9.47 6.28
CA ASN A 46 -3.91 -8.71 7.12
C ASN A 46 -3.37 -7.45 6.42
N PHE A 47 -3.52 -7.33 5.09
CA PHE A 47 -3.06 -6.20 4.30
C PHE A 47 -4.20 -5.43 3.63
N SER A 48 -5.44 -5.95 3.70
CA SER A 48 -6.63 -5.21 3.24
C SER A 48 -6.80 -3.92 4.05
N GLY A 49 -6.48 -3.94 5.35
CA GLY A 49 -6.46 -2.75 6.21
C GLY A 49 -5.49 -1.67 5.71
N THR A 50 -4.24 -2.04 5.39
CA THR A 50 -3.26 -1.11 4.81
C THR A 50 -3.78 -0.48 3.52
N ILE A 51 -4.34 -1.28 2.62
CA ILE A 51 -4.88 -0.77 1.34
C ILE A 51 -6.07 0.17 1.57
N GLN A 52 -6.96 -0.15 2.52
CA GLN A 52 -8.09 0.72 2.88
C GLN A 52 -7.66 2.05 3.49
N GLU A 53 -6.61 2.04 4.32
CA GLU A 53 -6.09 3.26 4.92
C GLU A 53 -5.41 4.17 3.89
N ILE A 54 -4.62 3.59 2.97
CA ILE A 54 -4.02 4.36 1.87
C ILE A 54 -5.14 4.94 0.99
N ASP A 55 -6.19 4.17 0.70
CA ASP A 55 -7.34 4.62 -0.08
C ASP A 55 -8.02 5.84 0.54
N ALA A 56 -8.38 5.76 1.83
CA ALA A 56 -9.01 6.86 2.56
C ALA A 56 -8.12 8.11 2.61
N PHE A 57 -6.80 7.93 2.76
CA PHE A 57 -5.84 9.03 2.69
C PHE A 57 -5.81 9.69 1.30
N ILE A 58 -5.83 8.89 0.23
CA ILE A 58 -5.81 9.39 -1.15
C ILE A 58 -7.11 10.12 -1.52
N GLU A 59 -8.26 9.62 -1.07
CA GLU A 59 -9.54 10.33 -1.22
C GLU A 59 -9.48 11.70 -0.54
N THR A 60 -8.98 11.76 0.69
CA THR A 60 -8.78 13.03 1.42
C THR A 60 -7.77 13.94 0.72
N ALA A 61 -6.66 13.40 0.23
CA ALA A 61 -5.61 14.15 -0.45
C ALA A 61 -6.07 14.78 -1.77
N LYS A 62 -7.01 14.13 -2.46
CA LYS A 62 -7.59 14.56 -3.74
C LYS A 62 -8.56 15.73 -3.57
N GLU A 63 -9.32 15.73 -2.48
CA GLU A 63 -10.28 16.79 -2.17
C GLU A 63 -9.63 17.98 -1.45
N SER A 64 -8.48 17.76 -0.80
CA SER A 64 -7.75 18.79 -0.08
C SER A 64 -7.14 19.83 -1.02
N LYS A 65 -7.22 21.10 -0.62
CA LYS A 65 -6.45 22.20 -1.22
C LYS A 65 -5.01 22.25 -0.71
N GLU A 66 -4.74 21.57 0.40
CA GLU A 66 -3.48 21.55 1.14
C GLU A 66 -2.86 20.14 1.14
N THR A 67 -2.78 19.51 -0.04
CA THR A 67 -2.26 18.14 -0.20
C THR A 67 -0.88 17.95 0.43
N ASN A 68 0.01 18.94 0.29
CA ASN A 68 1.36 18.87 0.85
C ASN A 68 1.38 18.92 2.38
N GLU A 69 0.50 19.72 3.00
CA GLU A 69 0.37 19.75 4.46
C GLU A 69 -0.18 18.42 4.98
N LEU A 70 -1.15 17.84 4.28
CA LEU A 70 -1.70 16.53 4.60
C LEU A 70 -0.63 15.43 4.52
N ILE A 71 0.21 15.43 3.49
CA ILE A 71 1.32 14.47 3.33
C ILE A 71 2.31 14.60 4.51
N LYS A 72 2.67 15.83 4.89
CA LYS A 72 3.55 16.08 6.03
C LYS A 72 2.95 15.58 7.34
N TYR A 73 1.67 15.85 7.56
CA TYR A 73 0.94 15.41 8.74
C TYR A 73 0.90 13.88 8.85
N HIS A 74 0.73 13.19 7.72
CA HIS A 74 0.66 11.73 7.65
C HIS A 74 2.01 11.03 7.45
N LYS A 75 3.15 11.71 7.63
CA LYS A 75 4.49 11.13 7.39
C LYS A 75 4.74 9.80 8.11
N LEU A 76 4.26 9.66 9.35
CA LEU A 76 4.37 8.39 10.11
C LEU A 76 3.54 7.26 9.48
N ASN A 77 2.32 7.57 9.03
CA ASN A 77 1.48 6.61 8.33
C ASN A 77 2.13 6.17 7.01
N LEU A 78 2.63 7.14 6.22
CA LEU A 78 3.34 6.84 4.97
C LEU A 78 4.56 5.93 5.19
N SER A 79 5.29 6.11 6.30
CA SER A 79 6.38 5.20 6.68
C SER A 79 5.86 3.78 6.97
N ARG A 80 4.85 3.64 7.85
CA ARG A 80 4.27 2.35 8.19
C ARG A 80 3.73 1.62 6.96
N TRP A 81 2.98 2.31 6.11
CA TRP A 81 2.44 1.71 4.89
C TRP A 81 3.53 1.24 3.92
N THR A 82 4.64 1.98 3.81
CA THR A 82 5.79 1.54 2.99
C THR A 82 6.39 0.24 3.51
N GLU A 83 6.46 0.07 4.83
CA GLU A 83 6.97 -1.14 5.49
C GLU A 83 6.00 -2.32 5.32
N GLU A 84 4.71 -2.10 5.56
CA GLU A 84 3.66 -3.12 5.38
C GLU A 84 3.60 -3.60 3.93
N LEU A 85 3.69 -2.68 2.95
CA LEU A 85 3.78 -3.05 1.54
C LEU A 85 5.06 -3.85 1.24
N SER A 86 6.19 -3.54 1.87
CA SER A 86 7.41 -4.34 1.75
C SER A 86 7.21 -5.77 2.23
N LEU A 87 6.57 -5.94 3.40
CA LEU A 87 6.30 -7.25 3.96
C LEU A 87 5.36 -8.08 3.06
N LEU A 88 4.39 -7.43 2.41
CA LEU A 88 3.49 -8.09 1.45
C LEU A 88 4.22 -8.54 0.18
N ILE A 89 5.10 -7.68 -0.33
CA ILE A 89 5.98 -7.95 -1.48
C ILE A 89 6.91 -9.12 -1.12
N ASP A 90 7.66 -9.02 -0.03
CA ASP A 90 8.61 -10.05 0.43
C ASP A 90 7.91 -11.37 0.78
N GLY A 91 6.66 -11.31 1.24
CA GLY A 91 5.78 -12.46 1.44
C GLY A 91 5.25 -13.12 0.16
N GLY A 92 5.66 -12.62 -1.03
CA GLY A 92 5.34 -13.20 -2.33
C GLY A 92 4.07 -12.69 -2.99
N GLY A 93 3.41 -11.65 -2.47
CA GLY A 93 2.20 -11.04 -3.05
C GLY A 93 1.02 -12.00 -3.27
N LYS A 94 1.14 -13.21 -2.73
CA LYS A 94 0.18 -14.31 -2.75
C LYS A 94 0.26 -14.92 -1.37
N VAL A 95 -0.89 -15.06 -0.74
CA VAL A 95 -1.04 -16.10 0.28
C VAL A 95 -0.68 -17.41 -0.42
N THR A 96 0.44 -18.04 -0.08
CA THR A 96 0.39 -19.49 -0.05
C THR A 96 -0.71 -19.81 0.96
N PHE A 97 -1.76 -20.51 0.53
CA PHE A 97 -2.80 -21.13 1.36
C PHE A 97 -2.24 -22.09 2.45
N ASP A 98 -0.95 -21.97 2.79
CA ASP A 98 -0.11 -22.87 3.56
C ASP A 98 0.33 -22.25 4.89
N TYR A 99 -0.51 -21.44 5.53
CA TYR A 99 -0.36 -21.29 7.00
C TYR A 99 -0.60 -22.65 7.71
N GLU A 100 -1.24 -23.61 7.03
CA GLU A 100 -1.40 -25.01 7.46
C GLU A 100 -0.15 -25.90 7.21
N GLN A 101 0.79 -25.56 6.31
CA GLN A 101 1.99 -26.39 6.06
C GLN A 101 3.18 -26.15 7.00
N ARG A 102 3.05 -25.27 7.99
CA ARG A 102 4.01 -25.15 9.11
C ARG A 102 3.60 -25.91 10.37
N LYS A 103 2.65 -26.84 10.30
CA LYS A 103 2.40 -27.87 11.33
C LYS A 103 3.02 -29.24 11.00
N GLY A 104 4.10 -29.24 10.22
CA GLY A 104 4.82 -30.45 9.78
C GLY A 104 6.29 -30.50 10.20
N ARG A 105 6.69 -29.85 11.30
CA ARG A 105 7.99 -30.15 11.94
C ARG A 105 7.74 -30.61 13.36
N GLU A 106 8.05 -31.89 13.53
CA GLU A 106 8.11 -32.71 14.74
C GLU A 106 8.44 -31.92 16.01
N ILE A 107 7.69 -32.23 17.08
CA ILE A 107 8.28 -32.50 18.39
C ILE A 107 7.89 -33.93 18.76
#